data_AF-A0A6L4ZQX3-F1
#
_entry.id   AF-A0A6L4ZQX3-F1
#
_cell.length_a   1.000
_cell.length_b   1.000
_cell.length_c   1.000
_cell.angle_alpha   90.00
_cell.angle_beta   90.00
_cell.angle_gamma   90.00
#
_symmetry.space_group_name_H-M   'P 1'
#
loop_
_entity.id
_entity.type
_entity.pdbx_description
1 polymer ?
#
loop_
_entity_poly.entity_id
_entity_poly.type
_entity_poly.pdbx_seq_one_letter_code
_entity_poly.pdbx_strand_id
1 'polypeptide(L)'
;MFNTNSDTKYKKLFLDLTYVINELEYNFNNDQYSNNKFSLIVPIGMDSKQNENINTYIGQTEIPIPLRAYPPPPILLRQSGDASNPQAILIEEIKLWDYNFTFETSFADQDTSYIELRFNAPNSNTQIELIDPSSDIFTALAQFAINYPKVKQDLALLLAPQISSLDTKTLVIKAVKTFIDLATNIASVCPNAYLGQVSSANSLSDQAYLYRIDNNYEESQQYLSELNLRFIKSPTSSPVWPTISLETPSGLSKLKVVAQDNQQSIYQYPENIPINASLRLKLGFIQKDITLIQNAQSAIYTTRNESLISVKPTAKAFVYQTPKFYFPNNLIPLIQNLNPISISYTSDIPSSLQNLLAKLFTNTSPNNDYVIQLSCQYAYTLVTPSGAVTKDITKILNDSLVTLLPVRLCPRFSYRLSDQDNKTSVVNDFSAKILDWAKRNSISTSKAFYIFRLELYSSLENEQVQPVLILSNLCYLN
;
A
#
# COMPACT_ATOMS: atom_id res chain seq x y z
N MET A 1 -30.21 35.52 20.93
CA MET A 1 -30.13 35.73 19.47
C MET A 1 -28.95 34.91 18.98
N PHE A 2 -29.18 33.81 18.27
CA PHE A 2 -28.11 32.98 17.69
C PHE A 2 -27.38 33.82 16.63
N ASN A 3 -26.10 34.11 16.85
CA ASN A 3 -25.27 34.75 15.85
C ASN A 3 -24.65 33.65 14.98
N THR A 4 -25.21 33.44 13.78
CA THR A 4 -24.83 32.41 12.80
C THR A 4 -23.58 32.76 12.01
N ASN A 5 -22.73 33.68 12.49
CA ASN A 5 -21.50 34.05 11.78
C ASN A 5 -20.46 32.90 11.72
N SER A 6 -20.76 31.72 12.25
CA SER A 6 -19.87 30.55 12.27
C SER A 6 -20.67 29.24 12.27
N ASP A 7 -21.37 28.95 11.18
CA ASP A 7 -22.22 27.75 11.00
C ASP A 7 -21.50 26.39 11.22
N THR A 8 -20.17 26.39 11.23
CA THR A 8 -19.32 25.20 11.40
C THR A 8 -19.15 24.71 12.85
N LYS A 9 -19.67 25.45 13.84
CA LYS A 9 -19.44 25.20 15.29
C LYS A 9 -20.63 24.61 16.06
N TYR A 10 -21.78 24.39 15.41
CA TYR A 10 -22.97 23.92 16.12
C TYR A 10 -23.75 22.91 15.29
N LYS A 11 -23.63 21.62 15.64
CA LYS A 11 -24.43 20.54 15.03
C LYS A 11 -25.83 20.39 15.62
N LYS A 12 -26.04 20.87 16.85
CA LYS A 12 -27.31 20.79 17.57
C LYS A 12 -27.44 21.90 18.61
N LEU A 13 -28.67 22.18 19.02
CA LEU A 13 -29.01 23.04 20.14
C LEU A 13 -29.99 22.32 21.08
N PHE A 14 -29.93 22.62 22.37
CA PHE A 14 -30.89 22.12 23.35
C PHE A 14 -31.93 23.19 23.62
N LEU A 15 -33.21 22.86 23.45
CA LEU A 15 -34.34 23.72 23.84
C LEU A 15 -35.22 23.01 24.84
N ASP A 16 -35.61 23.71 25.88
CA ASP A 16 -36.71 23.28 26.74
C ASP A 16 -38.02 23.61 26.04
N LEU A 17 -38.66 22.58 25.49
CA LEU A 17 -39.88 22.74 24.73
C LEU A 17 -41.10 22.57 25.64
N THR A 18 -42.05 23.49 25.49
CA THR A 18 -43.38 23.40 26.09
C THR A 18 -44.40 23.50 24.97
N TYR A 19 -45.37 22.59 24.96
CA TYR A 19 -46.48 22.65 24.02
C TYR A 19 -47.53 23.63 24.54
N VAL A 20 -47.95 24.61 23.73
CA VAL A 20 -49.06 25.49 24.10
C VAL A 20 -50.32 24.96 23.43
N ILE A 21 -51.28 24.53 24.24
CA ILE A 21 -52.60 24.15 23.74
C ILE A 21 -53.38 25.44 23.50
N ASN A 22 -53.47 25.85 22.24
CA ASN A 22 -54.23 27.04 21.85
C ASN A 22 -55.72 26.74 21.66
N GLU A 23 -56.04 25.57 21.12
CA GLU A 23 -57.41 25.16 20.77
C GLU A 23 -57.58 23.66 21.06
N LEU A 24 -58.76 23.29 21.54
CA LEU A 24 -59.14 21.90 21.78
C LEU A 24 -60.56 21.70 21.23
N GLU A 25 -60.69 20.88 20.20
CA GLU A 25 -61.98 20.51 19.63
C GLU A 25 -62.49 19.21 20.29
N TYR A 26 -63.78 19.20 20.64
CA TYR A 26 -64.44 18.05 21.24
C TYR A 26 -65.78 17.80 20.54
N ASN A 27 -66.14 16.51 20.39
CA ASN A 27 -67.42 16.03 19.89
C ASN A 27 -67.67 16.19 18.38
N PHE A 28 -66.81 15.59 17.54
CA PHE A 28 -67.06 15.45 16.11
C PHE A 28 -68.08 14.33 15.85
N ASN A 29 -69.37 14.65 15.79
CA ASN A 29 -70.36 13.76 15.18
C ASN A 29 -70.34 13.99 13.67
N ASN A 30 -70.18 12.91 12.90
CA ASN A 30 -70.11 12.94 11.42
C ASN A 30 -71.45 13.30 10.73
N ASP A 31 -72.50 13.55 11.50
CA ASP A 31 -73.84 13.81 10.99
C ASP A 31 -74.17 15.31 11.02
N GLN A 32 -74.20 15.87 9.81
CA GLN A 32 -74.87 17.10 9.39
C GLN A 32 -74.57 18.39 10.19
N TYR A 33 -73.88 19.29 9.50
CA TYR A 33 -73.92 20.76 9.61
C TYR A 33 -75.00 21.31 10.57
N SER A 34 -74.69 21.33 11.86
CA SER A 34 -75.36 22.22 12.79
C SER A 34 -74.28 23.07 13.44
N ASN A 35 -74.28 24.34 13.07
CA ASN A 35 -73.50 25.39 13.71
C ASN A 35 -73.69 25.31 15.22
N ASN A 36 -72.72 24.79 15.97
CA ASN A 36 -72.66 25.04 17.40
C ASN A 36 -71.23 24.92 17.95
N LYS A 37 -70.76 26.10 18.37
CA LYS A 37 -69.90 26.38 19.53
C LYS A 37 -68.44 25.96 19.41
N PHE A 38 -67.68 26.74 18.62
CA PHE A 38 -66.28 27.03 18.93
C PHE A 38 -66.20 27.60 20.35
N SER A 39 -65.89 26.74 21.32
CA SER A 39 -65.59 27.15 22.68
C SER A 39 -64.08 27.28 22.75
N LEU A 40 -63.56 28.50 22.61
CA LEU A 40 -62.15 28.78 22.89
C LEU A 40 -61.91 28.54 24.39
N ILE A 41 -61.32 27.39 24.73
CA ILE A 41 -60.76 27.18 26.06
C ILE A 41 -59.49 28.02 26.12
N VAL A 42 -59.43 28.94 27.09
CA VAL A 42 -58.28 29.78 27.43
C VAL A 42 -57.01 28.90 27.52
N PRO A 43 -55.81 29.39 27.13
CA PRO A 43 -54.62 28.56 26.99
C PRO A 43 -54.37 27.67 28.20
N ILE A 44 -54.51 26.36 28.03
CA ILE A 44 -54.17 25.39 29.06
C ILE A 44 -52.65 25.38 29.17
N GLY A 45 -52.12 25.72 30.35
CA GLY A 45 -50.68 25.63 30.64
C GLY A 45 -49.87 26.90 30.47
N MET A 46 -50.49 28.10 30.44
CA MET A 46 -49.73 29.36 30.42
C MET A 46 -49.04 29.71 31.74
N ASP A 47 -49.52 29.20 32.88
CA ASP A 47 -48.87 29.41 34.18
C ASP A 47 -48.36 28.09 34.77
N SER A 48 -47.05 28.10 35.00
CA SER A 48 -46.28 27.00 35.56
C SER A 48 -46.83 26.54 36.92
N LYS A 49 -47.02 25.21 37.03
CA LYS A 49 -47.02 24.37 38.25
C LYS A 49 -48.34 23.89 38.87
N GLN A 50 -49.54 24.35 38.51
CA GLN A 50 -50.77 23.85 39.16
C GLN A 50 -52.05 23.81 38.28
N ASN A 51 -51.95 23.42 37.01
CA ASN A 51 -53.14 22.98 36.27
C ASN A 51 -53.20 21.46 36.27
N GLU A 52 -54.16 20.92 37.04
CA GLU A 52 -54.31 19.50 37.29
C GLU A 52 -54.51 18.72 35.96
N ASN A 53 -53.66 17.70 35.78
CA ASN A 53 -53.73 16.60 34.80
C ASN A 53 -53.22 16.80 33.36
N ILE A 54 -52.71 17.97 32.94
CA ILE A 54 -52.10 18.09 31.59
C ILE A 54 -50.66 18.59 31.70
N ASN A 55 -49.71 17.66 31.54
CA ASN A 55 -48.29 17.99 31.43
C ASN A 55 -47.95 18.38 29.99
N THR A 56 -47.76 19.67 29.74
CA THR A 56 -47.36 20.21 28.43
C THR A 56 -45.84 20.34 28.25
N TYR A 57 -45.07 20.01 29.29
CA TYR A 57 -43.62 20.02 29.23
C TYR A 57 -43.13 18.81 28.42
N ILE A 58 -42.53 19.10 27.26
CA ILE A 58 -41.93 18.08 26.40
C ILE A 58 -40.55 17.67 26.93
N GLY A 59 -39.87 18.59 27.62
CA GLY A 59 -38.51 18.37 28.11
C GLY A 59 -37.45 19.05 27.26
N GLN A 60 -36.21 18.93 27.74
CA GLN A 60 -35.05 19.36 27.00
C GLN A 60 -34.89 18.49 25.75
N THR A 61 -35.00 19.12 24.58
CA THR A 61 -34.99 18.45 23.28
C THR A 61 -33.76 18.86 22.47
N GLU A 62 -33.09 17.88 21.87
CA GLU A 62 -32.00 18.10 20.90
C GLU A 62 -32.58 18.49 19.53
N ILE A 63 -32.34 19.73 19.10
CA ILE A 63 -32.71 20.22 17.76
C ILE A 63 -31.47 20.19 16.85
N PRO A 64 -31.49 19.42 15.75
CA PRO A 64 -30.37 19.37 14.81
C PRO A 64 -30.22 20.67 14.00
N ILE A 65 -28.98 21.04 13.72
CA ILE A 65 -28.63 22.18 12.85
C ILE A 65 -27.84 21.63 11.65
N PRO A 66 -28.54 21.22 10.57
CA PRO A 66 -27.89 20.66 9.39
C PRO A 66 -27.22 21.75 8.55
N LEU A 67 -26.04 21.45 8.03
CA LEU A 67 -25.42 22.25 6.97
C LEU A 67 -25.93 21.79 5.60
N ARG A 68 -26.40 22.72 4.76
CA ARG A 68 -27.00 22.43 3.44
C ARG A 68 -26.01 22.61 2.27
N ALA A 69 -24.73 22.39 2.53
CA ALA A 69 -23.67 22.46 1.53
C ALA A 69 -22.77 21.24 1.68
N TYR A 70 -22.24 20.76 0.55
CA TYR A 70 -21.25 19.69 0.57
C TYR A 70 -20.05 20.07 1.45
N PRO A 71 -19.49 19.11 2.21
CA PRO A 71 -18.26 19.36 2.93
C PRO A 71 -17.10 19.63 1.95
N PRO A 72 -16.12 20.45 2.34
CA PRO A 72 -14.87 20.57 1.61
C PRO A 72 -14.24 19.19 1.40
N PRO A 73 -13.80 18.84 0.18
CA PRO A 73 -13.15 17.56 -0.05
C PRO A 73 -11.80 17.49 0.67
N PRO A 74 -11.47 16.37 1.34
CA PRO A 74 -10.12 16.15 1.84
C PRO A 74 -9.13 16.00 0.67
N ILE A 75 -7.87 16.36 0.91
CA ILE A 75 -6.81 16.31 -0.10
C ILE A 75 -5.78 15.26 0.28
N LEU A 76 -5.54 14.28 -0.59
CA LEU A 76 -4.40 13.37 -0.46
C LEU A 76 -3.13 14.06 -0.97
N LEU A 77 -2.11 14.16 -0.12
CA LEU A 77 -0.88 14.89 -0.43
C LEU A 77 0.26 13.96 -0.86
N ARG A 78 0.52 12.91 -0.09
CA ARG A 78 1.68 12.02 -0.31
C ARG A 78 1.44 10.62 0.25
N GLN A 79 2.03 9.62 -0.38
CA GLN A 79 2.27 8.30 0.19
C GLN A 79 3.76 7.92 0.09
N SER A 80 4.27 7.12 1.03
CA SER A 80 5.63 6.56 0.99
C SER A 80 5.70 5.17 1.63
N GLY A 81 6.70 4.40 1.23
CA GLY A 81 6.94 3.03 1.68
C GLY A 81 8.43 2.85 1.90
N ASP A 82 8.84 2.95 3.15
CA ASP A 82 10.24 3.03 3.54
C ASP A 82 10.61 1.82 4.39
N ALA A 83 11.87 1.37 4.36
CA ALA A 83 12.31 0.31 5.25
C ALA A 83 12.14 0.75 6.72
N SER A 84 11.51 -0.07 7.57
CA SER A 84 11.33 0.27 8.99
C SER A 84 12.68 0.39 9.69
N ASN A 85 13.63 -0.46 9.31
CA ASN A 85 14.97 -0.52 9.86
C ASN A 85 16.03 -0.52 8.73
N PRO A 86 16.38 0.65 8.15
CA PRO A 86 17.32 0.71 7.02
C PRO A 86 18.73 0.17 7.33
N GLN A 87 19.11 0.15 8.61
CA GLN A 87 20.40 -0.33 9.09
C GLN A 87 20.35 -1.76 9.66
N ALA A 88 19.22 -2.46 9.50
CA ALA A 88 19.08 -3.82 10.01
C ALA A 88 20.07 -4.78 9.34
N ILE A 89 20.57 -5.71 10.14
CA ILE A 89 21.44 -6.83 9.74
C ILE A 89 20.79 -8.20 9.99
N LEU A 90 19.64 -8.23 10.68
CA LEU A 90 18.84 -9.42 10.90
C LEU A 90 17.76 -9.53 9.82
N ILE A 91 17.65 -10.68 9.17
CA ILE A 91 16.72 -10.92 8.05
C ILE A 91 15.27 -10.63 8.46
N GLU A 92 14.92 -10.97 9.70
CA GLU A 92 13.59 -10.77 10.28
C GLU A 92 13.21 -9.28 10.42
N GLU A 93 14.21 -8.40 10.57
CA GLU A 93 14.02 -6.94 10.67
C GLU A 93 14.09 -6.24 9.31
N ILE A 94 14.90 -6.77 8.39
CA ILE A 94 15.12 -6.18 7.07
C ILE A 94 13.85 -6.24 6.21
N LYS A 95 13.05 -7.28 6.38
CA LYS A 95 11.80 -7.47 5.64
C LYS A 95 10.66 -6.55 6.10
N LEU A 96 10.90 -5.69 7.11
CA LEU A 96 9.89 -4.79 7.65
C LEU A 96 9.90 -3.43 6.93
N TRP A 97 8.72 -2.92 6.60
CA TRP A 97 8.53 -1.62 5.99
C TRP A 97 7.39 -0.81 6.64
N ASP A 98 7.48 0.51 6.48
CA ASP A 98 6.53 1.47 7.00
C ASP A 98 5.76 2.10 5.85
N TYR A 99 4.45 1.86 5.83
CA TYR A 99 3.56 2.56 4.92
C TYR A 99 3.11 3.88 5.55
N ASN A 100 3.33 4.99 4.88
CA ASN A 100 2.93 6.31 5.35
C ASN A 100 2.08 7.02 4.30
N PHE A 101 1.03 7.73 4.73
CA PHE A 101 0.36 8.69 3.86
C PHE A 101 -0.03 9.95 4.60
N THR A 102 -0.09 11.07 3.88
CA THR A 102 -0.43 12.38 4.40
C THR A 102 -1.64 12.93 3.65
N PHE A 103 -2.58 13.48 4.41
CA PHE A 103 -3.75 14.17 3.87
C PHE A 103 -3.98 15.49 4.59
N GLU A 104 -4.65 16.40 3.91
CA GLU A 104 -5.13 17.67 4.45
C GLU A 104 -6.65 17.62 4.59
N THR A 105 -7.16 18.05 5.74
CA THR A 105 -8.60 18.17 6.00
C THR A 105 -8.89 19.28 7.00
N SER A 106 -10.10 19.84 6.92
CA SER A 106 -10.65 20.77 7.90
C SER A 106 -11.91 20.16 8.52
N PHE A 107 -12.09 20.31 9.83
CA PHE A 107 -13.24 19.74 10.51
C PHE A 107 -14.30 20.81 10.82
N ALA A 108 -15.56 20.50 10.50
CA ALA A 108 -16.73 21.15 11.09
C ALA A 108 -17.42 20.15 12.03
N ASP A 109 -18.21 20.63 13.00
CA ASP A 109 -18.87 19.75 13.97
C ASP A 109 -19.86 18.75 13.35
N GLN A 110 -20.38 19.07 12.16
CA GLN A 110 -21.25 18.19 11.38
C GLN A 110 -20.47 17.23 10.49
N ASP A 111 -19.15 17.37 10.37
CA ASP A 111 -18.30 16.60 9.47
C ASP A 111 -17.69 15.38 10.17
N THR A 112 -17.53 14.30 9.41
CA THR A 112 -16.89 13.07 9.86
C THR A 112 -16.02 12.57 8.73
N SER A 113 -14.73 12.39 9.01
CA SER A 113 -13.77 11.89 8.02
C SER A 113 -13.59 10.39 8.17
N TYR A 114 -13.44 9.71 7.03
CA TYR A 114 -13.25 8.28 6.94
C TYR A 114 -11.97 7.96 6.18
N ILE A 115 -11.20 7.00 6.68
CA ILE A 115 -9.99 6.49 6.04
C ILE A 115 -10.22 5.05 5.62
N GLU A 116 -9.98 4.77 4.34
CA GLU A 116 -9.89 3.42 3.82
C GLU A 116 -8.40 3.08 3.64
N LEU A 117 -7.97 1.96 4.21
CA LEU A 117 -6.63 1.41 4.04
C LEU A 117 -6.76 0.03 3.41
N ARG A 118 -6.03 -0.21 2.32
CA ARG A 118 -5.97 -1.52 1.69
C ARG A 118 -4.53 -1.99 1.64
N PHE A 119 -4.27 -3.20 2.10
CA PHE A 119 -3.01 -3.91 1.88
C PHE A 119 -3.24 -5.02 0.87
N ASN A 120 -2.22 -5.31 0.06
CA ASN A 120 -2.31 -6.29 -1.02
C ASN A 120 -3.48 -6.03 -1.98
N ALA A 121 -3.74 -4.75 -2.25
CA ALA A 121 -4.79 -4.34 -3.16
C ALA A 121 -4.45 -4.85 -4.58
N PRO A 122 -5.39 -5.47 -5.30
CA PRO A 122 -5.17 -5.86 -6.68
C PRO A 122 -4.96 -4.61 -7.54
N ASN A 123 -4.04 -4.68 -8.51
CA ASN A 123 -3.87 -3.61 -9.48
C ASN A 123 -5.11 -3.57 -10.40
N SER A 124 -5.73 -2.39 -10.48
CA SER A 124 -6.89 -2.17 -11.35
C SER A 124 -6.43 -1.76 -12.75
N ASN A 125 -5.66 -2.61 -13.43
CA ASN A 125 -5.36 -2.42 -14.86
C ASN A 125 -5.52 -3.77 -15.58
N THR A 126 -6.39 -3.71 -16.59
CA THR A 126 -6.68 -4.62 -17.70
C THR A 126 -5.95 -5.97 -17.72
N GLN A 127 -6.72 -7.06 -17.60
CA GLN A 127 -6.29 -8.43 -17.90
C GLN A 127 -5.71 -8.51 -19.32
N ILE A 128 -4.41 -8.73 -19.46
CA ILE A 128 -3.83 -9.30 -20.67
C ILE A 128 -3.50 -10.79 -20.39
N GLU A 129 -4.24 -11.70 -21.02
CA GLU A 129 -4.00 -13.15 -20.93
C GLU A 129 -2.62 -13.53 -21.50
N LEU A 130 -1.89 -14.43 -20.82
CA LEU A 130 -0.55 -14.89 -21.22
C LEU A 130 -0.49 -16.41 -21.41
N ILE A 131 0.16 -16.82 -22.52
CA ILE A 131 0.40 -18.18 -23.04
C ILE A 131 1.92 -18.49 -23.01
N ASP A 132 2.27 -19.78 -22.90
CA ASP A 132 3.56 -20.46 -22.62
C ASP A 132 4.72 -20.29 -23.64
N PRO A 133 6.01 -20.10 -23.22
CA PRO A 133 7.18 -20.07 -24.12
C PRO A 133 7.84 -21.43 -24.42
N SER A 134 7.99 -21.76 -25.72
CA SER A 134 8.79 -22.89 -26.23
C SER A 134 10.23 -22.49 -26.64
N SER A 135 11.06 -23.49 -26.94
CA SER A 135 12.46 -23.46 -27.44
C SER A 135 12.72 -22.64 -28.73
N ASP A 136 11.68 -22.07 -29.31
CA ASP A 136 11.70 -21.58 -30.69
C ASP A 136 12.22 -20.15 -30.82
N ILE A 137 12.15 -19.34 -29.74
CA ILE A 137 12.62 -17.94 -29.72
C ILE A 137 14.14 -17.79 -29.88
N PHE A 138 14.93 -18.65 -29.21
CA PHE A 138 16.39 -18.60 -29.31
C PHE A 138 16.86 -18.89 -30.74
N THR A 139 16.23 -19.87 -31.39
CA THR A 139 16.52 -20.23 -32.77
C THR A 139 16.20 -19.08 -33.72
N ALA A 140 15.05 -18.41 -33.56
CA ALA A 140 14.67 -17.29 -34.42
C ALA A 140 15.58 -16.06 -34.23
N LEU A 141 15.96 -15.73 -32.99
CA LEU A 141 16.88 -14.62 -32.72
C LEU A 141 18.28 -14.89 -33.29
N ALA A 142 18.78 -16.13 -33.17
CA ALA A 142 20.05 -16.53 -33.77
C ALA A 142 20.02 -16.43 -35.30
N GLN A 143 18.93 -16.89 -35.93
CA GLN A 143 18.74 -16.78 -37.38
C GLN A 143 18.69 -15.32 -37.84
N PHE A 144 18.02 -14.43 -37.11
CA PHE A 144 18.01 -13.00 -37.44
C PHE A 144 19.41 -12.39 -37.33
N ALA A 145 20.13 -12.62 -36.23
CA ALA A 145 21.46 -12.06 -35.99
C ALA A 145 22.48 -12.46 -37.09
N ILE A 146 22.41 -13.70 -37.56
CA ILE A 146 23.30 -14.23 -38.61
C ILE A 146 22.95 -13.65 -40.00
N ASN A 147 21.66 -13.53 -40.32
CA ASN A 147 21.22 -13.21 -41.68
C ASN A 147 21.01 -11.70 -41.94
N TYR A 148 20.68 -10.92 -40.90
CA TYR A 148 20.36 -9.51 -41.02
C TYR A 148 21.49 -8.64 -41.64
N PRO A 149 22.79 -8.85 -41.38
CA PRO A 149 23.84 -8.03 -41.99
C PRO A 149 23.83 -8.06 -43.53
N LYS A 150 23.55 -9.21 -44.15
CA LYS A 150 23.45 -9.35 -45.61
C LYS A 150 22.16 -8.73 -46.13
N VAL A 151 21.04 -9.00 -45.46
CA VAL A 151 19.73 -8.40 -45.78
C VAL A 151 19.79 -6.86 -45.72
N LYS A 152 20.48 -6.30 -44.72
CA LYS A 152 20.68 -4.85 -44.58
C LYS A 152 21.49 -4.24 -45.73
N GLN A 153 22.50 -4.93 -46.25
CA GLN A 153 23.27 -4.47 -47.41
C GLN A 153 22.38 -4.41 -48.66
N ASP A 154 21.56 -5.43 -48.89
CA ASP A 154 20.65 -5.47 -50.03
C ASP A 154 19.51 -4.46 -49.90
N LEU A 155 18.98 -4.24 -48.68
CA LEU A 155 17.98 -3.21 -48.40
C LEU A 155 18.51 -1.79 -48.60
N ALA A 156 19.81 -1.54 -48.38
CA ALA A 156 20.41 -0.22 -48.61
C ALA A 156 20.32 0.22 -50.09
N LEU A 157 20.16 -0.73 -51.02
CA LEU A 157 19.94 -0.45 -52.45
C LEU A 157 18.58 0.23 -52.72
N LEU A 158 17.63 0.20 -51.78
CA LEU A 158 16.39 1.00 -51.84
C LEU A 158 16.67 2.51 -51.80
N LEU A 159 17.79 2.90 -51.18
CA LEU A 159 18.19 4.31 -51.06
C LEU A 159 19.01 4.78 -52.27
N ALA A 160 19.33 3.89 -53.21
CA ALA A 160 20.06 4.24 -54.41
C ALA A 160 19.14 4.97 -55.41
N PRO A 161 19.59 6.11 -55.99
CA PRO A 161 18.72 6.99 -56.77
C PRO A 161 18.17 6.41 -58.08
N GLN A 162 18.61 5.23 -58.53
CA GLN A 162 18.07 4.52 -59.71
C GLN A 162 18.27 2.99 -59.60
N ILE A 163 17.24 2.24 -59.18
CA ILE A 163 17.25 0.76 -59.32
C ILE A 163 16.95 0.42 -60.79
N SER A 164 18.00 0.38 -61.61
CA SER A 164 17.88 0.41 -63.09
C SER A 164 17.94 -0.96 -63.76
N SER A 165 18.41 -2.02 -63.07
CA SER A 165 18.44 -3.39 -63.63
C SER A 165 17.32 -4.27 -63.03
N LEU A 166 16.81 -5.20 -63.85
CA LEU A 166 15.82 -6.21 -63.42
C LEU A 166 16.39 -7.11 -62.31
N ASP A 167 17.70 -7.36 -62.33
CA ASP A 167 18.40 -8.17 -61.33
C ASP A 167 18.48 -7.46 -59.97
N THR A 168 18.78 -6.16 -59.95
CA THR A 168 18.80 -5.36 -58.71
C THR A 168 17.41 -5.23 -58.11
N LYS A 169 16.35 -5.06 -58.93
CA LYS A 169 14.96 -5.08 -58.46
C LYS A 169 14.60 -6.41 -57.82
N THR A 170 14.99 -7.52 -58.44
CA THR A 170 14.73 -8.88 -57.93
C THR A 170 15.47 -9.15 -56.63
N LEU A 171 16.71 -8.68 -56.51
CA LEU A 171 17.51 -8.79 -55.28
C LEU A 171 16.87 -8.03 -54.11
N VAL A 172 16.45 -6.78 -54.34
CA VAL A 172 15.80 -5.94 -53.33
C VAL A 172 14.46 -6.53 -52.87
N ILE A 173 13.64 -7.04 -53.80
CA ILE A 173 12.38 -7.72 -53.45
C ILE A 173 12.63 -8.95 -52.57
N LYS A 174 13.68 -9.73 -52.90
CA LYS A 174 14.07 -10.88 -52.08
C LYS A 174 14.52 -10.44 -50.69
N ALA A 175 15.33 -9.39 -50.58
CA ALA A 175 15.79 -8.86 -49.29
C ALA A 175 14.65 -8.36 -48.41
N VAL A 176 13.66 -7.64 -48.98
CA VAL A 176 12.46 -7.21 -48.27
C VAL A 176 11.65 -8.41 -47.78
N LYS A 177 11.45 -9.43 -48.63
CA LYS A 177 10.75 -10.66 -48.22
C LYS A 177 11.49 -11.39 -47.11
N THR A 178 12.80 -11.59 -47.25
CA THR A 178 13.62 -12.24 -46.21
C THR A 178 13.62 -11.44 -44.90
N PHE A 179 13.62 -10.11 -44.96
CA PHE A 179 13.48 -9.29 -43.77
C PHE A 179 12.12 -9.48 -43.09
N ILE A 180 11.03 -9.45 -43.87
CA ILE A 180 9.68 -9.73 -43.38
C ILE A 180 9.63 -11.13 -42.78
N ASP A 181 10.14 -12.15 -43.46
CA ASP A 181 10.12 -13.54 -42.99
C ASP A 181 10.90 -13.69 -41.66
N LEU A 182 12.08 -13.08 -41.54
CA LEU A 182 12.86 -13.11 -40.30
C LEU A 182 12.16 -12.36 -39.16
N ALA A 183 11.57 -11.19 -39.44
CA ALA A 183 10.85 -10.39 -38.45
C ALA A 183 9.52 -11.04 -38.04
N THR A 184 8.79 -11.63 -38.98
CA THR A 184 7.57 -12.39 -38.75
C THR A 184 7.86 -13.68 -38.01
N ASN A 185 8.96 -14.38 -38.32
CA ASN A 185 9.39 -15.56 -37.58
C ASN A 185 9.64 -15.17 -36.11
N ILE A 186 10.48 -14.16 -35.84
CA ILE A 186 10.68 -13.64 -34.48
C ILE A 186 9.34 -13.26 -33.84
N ALA A 187 8.50 -12.48 -34.50
CA ALA A 187 7.21 -12.06 -33.95
C ALA A 187 6.28 -13.26 -33.67
N SER A 188 6.36 -14.32 -34.47
CA SER A 188 5.55 -15.55 -34.30
C SER A 188 6.06 -16.45 -33.19
N VAL A 189 7.37 -16.42 -32.88
CA VAL A 189 7.97 -17.23 -31.83
C VAL A 189 8.32 -16.45 -30.57
N CYS A 190 8.19 -15.12 -30.58
CA CYS A 190 8.44 -14.25 -29.42
C CYS A 190 7.31 -14.49 -28.43
N PRO A 191 7.58 -15.20 -27.33
CA PRO A 191 6.61 -15.31 -26.28
C PRO A 191 6.63 -13.96 -25.55
N ASN A 192 5.48 -13.46 -25.11
CA ASN A 192 5.46 -12.41 -24.07
C ASN A 192 6.15 -12.86 -22.75
N ALA A 193 6.60 -14.12 -22.67
CA ALA A 193 7.10 -14.81 -21.50
C ALA A 193 8.62 -14.72 -21.25
N TYR A 194 9.24 -13.56 -21.50
CA TYR A 194 10.40 -13.13 -20.69
C TYR A 194 9.98 -12.54 -19.34
N LEU A 195 8.66 -12.41 -19.11
CA LEU A 195 8.05 -12.23 -17.81
C LEU A 195 7.53 -13.60 -17.39
N GLY A 196 8.16 -14.20 -16.37
CA GLY A 196 7.93 -15.59 -15.98
C GLY A 196 6.45 -15.94 -15.84
N GLN A 197 6.08 -17.14 -16.32
CA GLN A 197 4.85 -17.79 -15.90
C GLN A 197 4.87 -17.97 -14.38
N VAL A 198 4.35 -16.98 -13.68
CA VAL A 198 3.83 -17.19 -12.34
C VAL A 198 2.43 -17.76 -12.58
N SER A 199 2.32 -19.09 -12.65
CA SER A 199 1.03 -19.76 -12.52
C SER A 199 0.28 -19.09 -11.38
N SER A 200 -0.90 -18.55 -11.66
CA SER A 200 -1.76 -17.78 -10.75
C SER A 200 -1.49 -18.17 -9.30
N ALA A 201 -0.62 -17.39 -8.65
CA ALA A 201 -0.21 -17.63 -7.29
C ALA A 201 -1.48 -17.69 -6.44
N ASN A 202 -1.47 -18.48 -5.37
CA ASN A 202 -2.33 -18.13 -4.24
C ASN A 202 -1.85 -16.76 -3.75
N SER A 203 -2.41 -15.71 -4.34
CA SER A 203 -2.01 -14.33 -4.12
C SER A 203 -2.32 -13.97 -2.68
N LEU A 204 -1.42 -13.20 -2.06
CA LEU A 204 -1.67 -12.65 -0.74
C LEU A 204 -3.06 -12.00 -0.71
N SER A 205 -3.83 -12.27 0.35
CA SER A 205 -5.20 -11.77 0.43
C SER A 205 -5.23 -10.25 0.54
N ASP A 206 -6.16 -9.63 -0.20
CA ASP A 206 -6.51 -8.21 -0.06
C ASP A 206 -7.08 -7.95 1.33
N GLN A 207 -6.52 -6.97 2.03
CA GLN A 207 -6.90 -6.60 3.38
C GLN A 207 -7.39 -5.16 3.43
N ALA A 208 -8.72 -4.97 3.49
CA ALA A 208 -9.36 -3.66 3.53
C ALA A 208 -9.84 -3.26 4.93
N TYR A 209 -9.34 -2.15 5.45
CA TYR A 209 -9.68 -1.58 6.76
C TYR A 209 -10.38 -0.23 6.57
N LEU A 210 -11.44 -0.01 7.32
CA LEU A 210 -12.16 1.27 7.35
C LEU A 210 -12.11 1.87 8.76
N TYR A 211 -11.67 3.12 8.83
CA TYR A 211 -11.61 3.90 10.06
C TYR A 211 -12.44 5.16 9.95
N ARG A 212 -12.96 5.62 11.09
CA ARG A 212 -13.65 6.89 11.27
C ARG A 212 -12.82 7.77 12.19
N ILE A 213 -12.68 9.03 11.84
CA ILE A 213 -12.02 10.05 12.67
C ILE A 213 -13.10 10.89 13.35
N ASP A 214 -13.02 10.99 14.67
CA ASP A 214 -13.79 11.94 15.48
C ASP A 214 -12.83 12.77 16.33
N ASN A 215 -12.98 14.08 16.34
CA ASN A 215 -12.15 14.96 17.18
C ASN A 215 -12.93 15.39 18.42
N ASN A 216 -12.23 15.43 19.55
CA ASN A 216 -12.67 16.06 20.78
C ASN A 216 -11.94 17.40 20.95
N TYR A 217 -12.57 18.32 21.66
CA TYR A 217 -12.04 19.66 21.90
C TYR A 217 -12.31 20.10 23.34
N GLU A 218 -11.46 21.00 23.84
CA GLU A 218 -11.69 21.68 25.12
C GLU A 218 -12.61 22.88 24.91
N GLU A 219 -13.85 22.78 25.40
CA GLU A 219 -14.89 23.81 25.23
C GLU A 219 -14.48 25.20 25.73
N SER A 220 -13.65 25.26 26.77
CA SER A 220 -13.20 26.51 27.37
C SER A 220 -12.15 27.26 26.53
N GLN A 221 -11.37 26.55 25.71
CA GLN A 221 -10.22 27.12 25.01
C GLN A 221 -10.30 27.10 23.48
N GLN A 222 -11.32 26.45 22.89
CA GLN A 222 -11.45 26.31 21.42
C GLN A 222 -10.24 25.64 20.76
N TYR A 223 -9.59 24.71 21.46
CA TYR A 223 -8.50 23.91 20.94
C TYR A 223 -8.89 22.43 20.85
N LEU A 224 -8.34 21.74 19.85
CA LEU A 224 -8.42 20.29 19.73
C LEU A 224 -7.63 19.65 20.87
N SER A 225 -8.22 18.64 21.50
CA SER A 225 -7.59 17.89 22.59
C SER A 225 -7.23 16.48 22.16
N GLU A 226 -8.19 15.75 21.58
CA GLU A 226 -8.00 14.35 21.19
C GLU A 226 -8.55 14.07 19.79
N LEU A 227 -7.86 13.17 19.08
CA LEU A 227 -8.35 12.50 17.89
C LEU A 227 -8.69 11.06 18.27
N ASN A 228 -9.96 10.69 18.15
CA ASN A 228 -10.43 9.32 18.29
C ASN A 228 -10.54 8.66 16.90
N LEU A 229 -9.67 7.67 16.65
CA LEU A 229 -9.73 6.85 15.45
C LEU A 229 -10.50 5.58 15.75
N ARG A 230 -11.73 5.48 15.26
CA ARG A 230 -12.61 4.33 15.45
C ARG A 230 -12.52 3.36 14.28
N PHE A 231 -12.44 2.08 14.60
CA PHE A 231 -12.42 1.00 13.65
C PHE A 231 -13.84 0.56 13.29
N ILE A 232 -14.15 0.55 11.99
CA ILE A 232 -15.51 0.26 11.50
C ILE A 232 -15.58 -1.14 10.90
N LYS A 233 -14.61 -1.52 10.07
CA LYS A 233 -14.65 -2.77 9.30
C LYS A 233 -13.27 -3.27 8.91
N SER A 234 -13.09 -4.59 8.90
CA SER A 234 -11.92 -5.32 8.38
C SER A 234 -12.28 -6.76 7.98
N PRO A 235 -11.47 -7.43 7.15
CA PRO A 235 -11.55 -8.87 6.92
C PRO A 235 -11.14 -9.75 8.11
N THR A 236 -10.23 -9.30 8.99
CA THR A 236 -9.61 -10.16 10.02
C THR A 236 -10.11 -9.90 11.44
N SER A 237 -11.16 -9.09 11.61
CA SER A 237 -11.74 -8.66 12.91
C SER A 237 -10.81 -7.88 13.85
N SER A 238 -9.50 -7.80 13.57
CA SER A 238 -8.53 -7.00 14.33
C SER A 238 -8.13 -5.74 13.56
N PRO A 239 -8.13 -4.56 14.20
CA PRO A 239 -7.66 -3.32 13.59
C PRO A 239 -6.13 -3.30 13.49
N VAL A 240 -5.62 -2.55 12.51
CA VAL A 240 -4.21 -2.13 12.47
C VAL A 240 -4.16 -0.65 12.81
N TRP A 241 -3.59 -0.30 13.97
CA TRP A 241 -3.55 1.10 14.41
C TRP A 241 -2.36 1.85 13.81
N PRO A 242 -2.54 3.04 13.22
CA PRO A 242 -1.43 3.85 12.73
C PRO A 242 -0.77 4.64 13.85
N THR A 243 0.48 5.05 13.65
CA THR A 243 1.00 6.25 14.30
C THR A 243 0.43 7.48 13.59
N ILE A 244 0.03 8.51 14.33
CA ILE A 244 -0.47 9.77 13.75
C ILE A 244 0.51 10.89 14.08
N SER A 245 0.81 11.73 13.10
CA SER A 245 1.59 12.96 13.29
C SER A 245 0.90 14.13 12.62
N LEU A 246 0.95 15.29 13.26
CA LEU A 246 0.49 16.56 12.71
C LEU A 246 1.68 17.27 12.09
N GLU A 247 1.55 17.71 10.84
CA GLU A 247 2.53 18.56 10.18
C GLU A 247 2.25 20.02 10.53
N THR A 248 3.22 20.66 11.20
CA THR A 248 3.18 22.07 11.59
C THR A 248 4.31 22.82 10.88
N PRO A 249 4.34 24.16 10.90
CA PRO A 249 5.45 24.93 10.37
C PRO A 249 6.83 24.58 10.98
N SER A 250 6.84 24.03 12.20
CA SER A 250 8.05 23.57 12.89
C SER A 250 8.44 22.12 12.56
N GLY A 251 7.67 21.41 11.73
CA GLY A 251 7.91 20.01 11.34
C GLY A 251 6.80 19.05 11.78
N LEU A 252 7.11 17.75 11.81
CA LEU A 252 6.15 16.72 12.21
C LEU A 252 6.12 16.57 13.74
N SER A 253 4.94 16.78 14.33
CA SER A 253 4.68 16.48 15.73
C SER A 253 3.88 15.20 15.88
N LYS A 254 4.47 14.16 16.48
CA LYS A 254 3.80 12.87 16.71
C LYS A 254 2.75 13.00 17.80
N LEU A 255 1.52 12.58 17.52
CA LEU A 255 0.47 12.53 18.55
C LEU A 255 0.73 11.35 19.50
N LYS A 256 0.45 11.58 20.78
CA LYS A 256 0.65 10.57 21.83
C LYS A 256 -0.58 9.67 21.93
N VAL A 257 -0.40 8.35 21.93
CA VAL A 257 -1.50 7.41 22.20
C VAL A 257 -1.87 7.49 23.68
N VAL A 258 -3.14 7.80 23.97
CA VAL A 258 -3.70 7.91 25.32
C VAL A 258 -4.32 6.59 25.75
N ALA A 259 -5.13 6.00 24.86
CA ALA A 259 -5.79 4.73 25.07
C ALA A 259 -5.97 4.01 23.72
N GLN A 260 -5.93 2.68 23.72
CA GLN A 260 -6.10 1.87 22.52
C GLN A 260 -6.72 0.52 22.88
N ASP A 261 -7.75 0.10 22.13
CA ASP A 261 -8.39 -1.21 22.21
C ASP A 261 -8.65 -1.78 20.80
N ASN A 262 -9.54 -2.76 20.66
CA ASN A 262 -9.86 -3.39 19.36
C ASN A 262 -10.89 -2.60 18.53
N GLN A 263 -11.50 -1.55 19.07
CA GLN A 263 -12.53 -0.73 18.43
C GLN A 263 -12.07 0.71 18.21
N GLN A 264 -11.15 1.23 19.02
CA GLN A 264 -10.68 2.61 18.90
C GLN A 264 -9.24 2.80 19.38
N SER A 265 -8.61 3.85 18.86
CA SER A 265 -7.35 4.39 19.36
C SER A 265 -7.48 5.91 19.52
N ILE A 266 -7.18 6.39 20.73
CA ILE A 266 -7.29 7.80 21.12
C ILE A 266 -5.89 8.42 21.14
N TYR A 267 -5.73 9.51 20.40
CA TYR A 267 -4.48 10.23 20.23
C TYR A 267 -4.61 11.66 20.76
N GLN A 268 -3.65 12.12 21.56
CA GLN A 268 -3.62 13.47 22.08
C GLN A 268 -2.96 14.42 21.07
N TYR A 269 -3.63 15.52 20.76
CA TYR A 269 -3.06 16.61 19.97
C TYR A 269 -1.98 17.36 20.77
N PRO A 270 -1.02 18.02 20.07
CA PRO A 270 -0.21 19.07 20.70
C PRO A 270 -1.08 20.19 21.28
N GLU A 271 -0.55 20.96 22.23
CA GLU A 271 -1.27 22.09 22.81
C GLU A 271 -1.57 23.19 21.77
N ASN A 272 -2.65 23.94 21.99
CA ASN A 272 -3.02 25.14 21.24
C ASN A 272 -3.32 24.92 19.74
N ILE A 273 -3.80 23.74 19.34
CA ILE A 273 -4.26 23.51 17.95
C ILE A 273 -5.70 24.00 17.79
N PRO A 274 -5.98 25.05 16.98
CA PRO A 274 -7.33 25.59 16.85
C PRO A 274 -8.31 24.57 16.26
N ILE A 275 -9.55 24.53 16.79
CA ILE A 275 -10.62 23.64 16.30
C ILE A 275 -10.97 23.81 14.82
N ASN A 276 -10.70 24.99 14.25
CA ASN A 276 -10.99 25.33 12.85
C ASN A 276 -9.75 25.31 11.95
N ALA A 277 -8.63 24.78 12.42
CA ALA A 277 -7.41 24.69 11.62
C ALA A 277 -7.57 23.67 10.49
N SER A 278 -6.96 23.97 9.33
CA SER A 278 -6.68 22.95 8.32
C SER A 278 -5.55 22.08 8.85
N LEU A 279 -5.80 20.78 9.03
CA LEU A 279 -4.84 19.84 9.60
C LEU A 279 -4.22 19.01 8.48
N ARG A 280 -2.88 18.94 8.49
CA ARG A 280 -2.12 17.98 7.69
C ARG A 280 -1.71 16.82 8.57
N LEU A 281 -2.42 15.70 8.43
CA LEU A 281 -2.19 14.50 9.22
C LEU A 281 -1.41 13.48 8.42
N LYS A 282 -0.30 13.01 8.99
CA LYS A 282 0.48 11.87 8.48
C LYS A 282 0.12 10.64 9.31
N LEU A 283 -0.38 9.61 8.63
CA LEU A 283 -0.65 8.30 9.22
C LEU A 283 0.43 7.32 8.78
N GLY A 284 1.00 6.59 9.73
CA GLY A 284 2.05 5.60 9.51
C GLY A 284 1.65 4.23 10.03
N PHE A 285 1.64 3.23 9.15
CA PHE A 285 1.43 1.82 9.46
C PHE A 285 2.79 1.13 9.45
N ILE A 286 3.37 1.03 10.65
CA ILE A 286 4.78 0.72 10.86
C ILE A 286 4.97 -0.81 10.92
N GLN A 287 6.18 -1.26 10.57
CA GLN A 287 6.67 -2.64 10.72
C GLN A 287 5.79 -3.70 10.02
N LYS A 288 5.43 -3.45 8.76
CA LYS A 288 4.75 -4.45 7.91
C LYS A 288 5.76 -5.38 7.28
N ASP A 289 5.49 -6.68 7.34
CA ASP A 289 6.34 -7.68 6.72
C ASP A 289 6.07 -7.72 5.21
N ILE A 290 7.09 -7.44 4.39
CA ILE A 290 6.98 -7.40 2.93
C ILE A 290 6.61 -8.75 2.32
N THR A 291 6.86 -9.85 3.03
CA THR A 291 6.46 -11.19 2.58
C THR A 291 4.97 -11.47 2.79
N LEU A 292 4.29 -10.65 3.60
CA LEU A 292 2.85 -10.75 3.90
C LEU A 292 2.04 -9.58 3.31
N ILE A 293 2.64 -8.40 3.24
CA ILE A 293 2.03 -7.14 2.80
C ILE A 293 2.96 -6.48 1.78
N GLN A 294 2.65 -6.64 0.49
CA GLN A 294 3.52 -6.26 -0.63
C GLN A 294 3.16 -4.92 -1.29
N ASN A 295 1.94 -4.43 -1.07
CA ASN A 295 1.56 -3.09 -1.48
C ASN A 295 0.55 -2.49 -0.49
N ALA A 296 0.34 -1.18 -0.58
CA ALA A 296 -0.68 -0.48 0.17
C ALA A 296 -1.36 0.60 -0.69
N GLN A 297 -2.62 0.90 -0.35
CA GLN A 297 -3.35 2.04 -0.90
C GLN A 297 -4.19 2.66 0.21
N SER A 298 -4.32 3.98 0.19
CA SER A 298 -5.22 4.70 1.09
C SER A 298 -6.20 5.58 0.34
N ALA A 299 -7.35 5.74 0.97
CA ALA A 299 -8.39 6.65 0.54
C ALA A 299 -8.92 7.46 1.71
N ILE A 300 -9.45 8.63 1.41
CA ILE A 300 -10.14 9.48 2.37
C ILE A 300 -11.41 10.06 1.78
N TYR A 301 -12.45 10.17 2.60
CA TYR A 301 -13.69 10.88 2.26
C TYR A 301 -14.32 11.48 3.51
N THR A 302 -15.16 12.49 3.31
CA THR A 302 -15.87 13.16 4.39
C THR A 302 -17.38 13.02 4.19
N THR A 303 -18.08 12.72 5.27
CA THR A 303 -19.54 12.82 5.34
C THR A 303 -19.93 13.98 6.23
N ARG A 304 -20.99 14.70 5.86
CA ARG A 304 -21.56 15.81 6.62
C ARG A 304 -22.97 15.47 7.06
N ASN A 305 -23.33 15.91 8.26
CA ASN A 305 -24.60 15.68 8.93
C ASN A 305 -24.89 14.21 9.26
N GLU A 306 -23.90 13.31 9.23
CA GLU A 306 -24.13 11.87 9.47
C GLU A 306 -24.70 11.59 10.88
N SER A 307 -24.32 12.40 11.86
CA SER A 307 -24.72 12.24 13.27
C SER A 307 -25.02 13.59 13.91
N LEU A 308 -26.18 14.17 13.56
CA LEU A 308 -26.58 15.49 14.09
C LEU A 308 -27.10 15.44 15.53
N ILE A 309 -27.83 14.37 15.89
CA ILE A 309 -28.37 14.15 17.24
C ILE A 309 -27.90 12.81 17.79
N SER A 310 -27.93 12.68 19.11
CA SER A 310 -27.34 11.53 19.80
C SER A 310 -28.21 10.26 19.71
N VAL A 311 -29.51 10.44 19.47
CA VAL A 311 -30.51 9.38 19.71
C VAL A 311 -30.89 8.62 18.44
N LYS A 312 -30.71 9.21 17.25
CA LYS A 312 -31.10 8.62 15.97
C LYS A 312 -30.15 9.05 14.84
N PRO A 313 -29.88 8.17 13.85
CA PRO A 313 -29.13 8.54 12.67
C PRO A 313 -29.87 9.59 11.85
N THR A 314 -29.15 10.51 11.21
CA THR A 314 -29.74 11.47 10.28
C THR A 314 -30.31 10.74 9.06
N ALA A 315 -31.45 11.20 8.54
CA ALA A 315 -32.02 10.66 7.31
C ALA A 315 -31.03 10.81 6.14
N LYS A 316 -30.82 9.74 5.36
CA LYS A 316 -29.81 9.70 4.27
C LYS A 316 -29.90 10.86 3.27
N ALA A 317 -31.11 11.36 3.01
CA ALA A 317 -31.33 12.51 2.12
C ALA A 317 -30.67 13.82 2.60
N PHE A 318 -30.28 13.91 3.88
CA PHE A 318 -29.61 15.06 4.49
C PHE A 318 -28.12 14.82 4.76
N VAL A 319 -27.60 13.65 4.39
CA VAL A 319 -26.19 13.28 4.56
C VAL A 319 -25.46 13.55 3.24
N TYR A 320 -24.53 14.49 3.27
CA TYR A 320 -23.68 14.81 2.11
C TYR A 320 -22.37 14.05 2.24
N GLN A 321 -21.88 13.49 1.14
CA GLN A 321 -20.63 12.73 1.11
C GLN A 321 -19.77 13.22 -0.05
N THR A 322 -18.48 13.41 0.20
CA THR A 322 -17.49 13.66 -0.86
C THR A 322 -17.20 12.38 -1.62
N PRO A 323 -16.71 12.46 -2.88
CA PRO A 323 -16.07 11.31 -3.50
C PRO A 323 -14.98 10.72 -2.61
N LYS A 324 -14.76 9.41 -2.75
CA LYS A 324 -13.59 8.75 -2.17
C LYS A 324 -12.38 9.08 -3.02
N PHE A 325 -11.41 9.78 -2.42
CA PHE A 325 -10.15 10.07 -3.09
C PHE A 325 -9.15 8.98 -2.78
N TYR A 326 -8.61 8.34 -3.81
CA TYR A 326 -7.55 7.33 -3.71
C TYR A 326 -6.26 7.90 -4.28
N PHE A 327 -5.11 7.37 -3.85
CA PHE A 327 -3.91 7.53 -4.66
C PHE A 327 -4.09 6.83 -6.01
N PRO A 328 -3.67 7.44 -7.14
CA PRO A 328 -3.87 6.87 -8.47
C PRO A 328 -3.27 5.47 -8.65
N ASN A 329 -2.15 5.20 -7.98
CA ASN A 329 -1.46 3.92 -8.01
C ASN A 329 -1.33 3.36 -6.59
N ASN A 330 -1.38 2.03 -6.48
CA ASN A 330 -0.94 1.33 -5.29
C ASN A 330 0.53 1.66 -5.03
N LEU A 331 0.88 1.88 -3.77
CA LEU A 331 2.28 2.00 -3.38
C LEU A 331 2.89 0.62 -3.25
N ILE A 332 3.91 0.36 -4.05
CA ILE A 332 4.75 -0.84 -3.97
C ILE A 332 6.11 -0.38 -3.42
N PRO A 333 6.52 -0.82 -2.22
CA PRO A 333 7.79 -0.43 -1.65
C PRO A 333 8.93 -1.17 -2.36
N LEU A 334 10.08 -0.50 -2.50
CA LEU A 334 11.33 -1.12 -2.91
C LEU A 334 12.30 -1.06 -1.73
N ILE A 335 12.34 -2.12 -0.93
CA ILE A 335 13.24 -2.21 0.22
C ILE A 335 14.62 -2.64 -0.27
N GLN A 336 15.62 -1.77 -0.14
CA GLN A 336 17.00 -2.10 -0.48
C GLN A 336 17.84 -2.16 0.79
N ASN A 337 18.45 -3.32 1.05
CA ASN A 337 19.44 -3.47 2.09
C ASN A 337 20.82 -3.69 1.46
N LEU A 338 21.69 -2.72 1.71
CA LEU A 338 23.08 -2.71 1.26
C LEU A 338 24.05 -3.05 2.39
N ASN A 339 23.56 -3.36 3.58
CA ASN A 339 24.43 -3.70 4.70
C ASN A 339 25.01 -5.10 4.49
N PRO A 340 26.29 -5.31 4.83
CA PRO A 340 26.87 -6.64 4.92
C PRO A 340 26.12 -7.53 5.91
N ILE A 341 25.63 -8.68 5.46
CA ILE A 341 24.89 -9.64 6.29
C ILE A 341 25.62 -10.97 6.22
N SER A 342 26.06 -11.48 7.36
CA SER A 342 26.63 -12.83 7.41
C SER A 342 25.52 -13.87 7.27
N ILE A 343 25.66 -14.73 6.27
CA ILE A 343 24.78 -15.89 6.06
C ILE A 343 25.49 -17.22 6.31
N SER A 344 26.69 -17.22 6.90
CA SER A 344 27.43 -18.43 7.31
C SER A 344 26.78 -19.09 8.53
N TYR A 345 25.53 -19.54 8.40
CA TYR A 345 24.79 -20.23 9.46
C TYR A 345 25.31 -21.64 9.70
N THR A 346 25.82 -22.28 8.64
CA THR A 346 26.43 -23.61 8.68
C THR A 346 27.78 -23.58 7.95
N SER A 347 28.47 -24.72 7.94
CA SER A 347 29.74 -24.91 7.24
C SER A 347 29.61 -25.15 5.73
N ASP A 348 28.38 -25.17 5.20
CA ASP A 348 28.11 -25.41 3.78
C ASP A 348 27.13 -24.37 3.20
N ILE A 349 27.39 -23.99 1.95
CA ILE A 349 26.58 -23.00 1.21
C ILE A 349 25.11 -23.43 1.09
N PRO A 350 24.76 -24.68 0.69
CA PRO A 350 23.37 -25.08 0.52
C PRO A 350 22.53 -24.89 1.79
N SER A 351 22.99 -25.41 2.93
CA SER A 351 22.23 -25.33 4.18
C SER A 351 22.17 -23.89 4.72
N SER A 352 23.22 -23.10 4.48
CA SER A 352 23.23 -21.66 4.81
C SER A 352 22.20 -20.87 3.99
N LEU A 353 22.09 -21.12 2.68
CA LEU A 353 21.07 -20.50 1.84
C LEU A 353 19.65 -20.98 2.19
N GLN A 354 19.47 -22.25 2.55
CA GLN A 354 18.18 -22.76 3.03
C GLN A 354 17.77 -22.06 4.34
N ASN A 355 18.69 -21.87 5.28
CA ASN A 355 18.44 -21.14 6.53
C ASN A 355 18.10 -19.67 6.27
N LEU A 356 18.77 -19.01 5.34
CA LEU A 356 18.45 -17.64 4.90
C LEU A 356 17.00 -17.55 4.40
N LEU A 357 16.59 -18.43 3.48
CA LEU A 357 15.24 -18.43 2.92
C LEU A 357 14.19 -18.79 3.98
N ALA A 358 14.50 -19.73 4.89
CA ALA A 358 13.64 -20.06 6.01
C ALA A 358 13.39 -18.83 6.92
N LYS A 359 14.45 -18.09 7.25
CA LYS A 359 14.37 -16.84 8.02
C LYS A 359 13.55 -15.77 7.30
N LEU A 360 13.79 -15.57 6.00
CA LEU A 360 13.08 -14.57 5.20
C LEU A 360 11.57 -14.80 5.22
N PHE A 361 11.14 -16.04 4.99
CA PHE A 361 9.73 -16.40 4.89
C PHE A 361 9.11 -16.92 6.19
N THR A 362 9.74 -16.64 7.34
CA THR A 362 9.17 -16.93 8.67
C THR A 362 7.78 -16.30 8.82
N ASN A 363 6.82 -17.04 9.39
CA ASN A 363 5.42 -16.63 9.61
C ASN A 363 4.56 -16.46 8.34
N THR A 364 5.03 -16.93 7.19
CA THR A 364 4.22 -16.91 5.97
C THR A 364 3.50 -18.23 5.71
N SER A 365 2.40 -18.17 4.97
CA SER A 365 1.65 -19.36 4.59
C SER A 365 2.51 -20.27 3.70
N PRO A 366 2.54 -21.59 3.95
CA PRO A 366 3.32 -22.51 3.14
C PRO A 366 2.75 -22.70 1.73
N ASN A 367 1.55 -22.22 1.46
CA ASN A 367 0.94 -22.32 0.13
C ASN A 367 1.13 -21.05 -0.72
N ASN A 368 1.83 -20.04 -0.19
CA ASN A 368 2.16 -18.84 -0.95
C ASN A 368 3.29 -19.12 -1.94
N ASP A 369 3.16 -18.54 -3.13
CA ASP A 369 4.21 -18.51 -4.14
C ASP A 369 4.95 -17.19 -4.08
N TYR A 370 6.28 -17.27 -4.06
CA TYR A 370 7.18 -16.13 -4.12
C TYR A 370 8.02 -16.21 -5.38
N VAL A 371 8.28 -15.08 -6.02
CA VAL A 371 9.22 -15.01 -7.14
C VAL A 371 10.53 -14.44 -6.62
N ILE A 372 11.59 -15.23 -6.71
CA ILE A 372 12.91 -14.83 -6.23
C ILE A 372 13.96 -14.97 -7.33
N GLN A 373 14.99 -14.14 -7.27
CA GLN A 373 16.19 -14.23 -8.08
C GLN A 373 17.40 -14.32 -7.15
N LEU A 374 18.35 -15.20 -7.48
CA LEU A 374 19.58 -15.39 -6.72
C LEU A 374 20.79 -15.19 -7.62
N SER A 375 21.78 -14.45 -7.15
CA SER A 375 23.08 -14.36 -7.81
C SER A 375 24.21 -14.52 -6.81
N CYS A 376 25.34 -15.01 -7.28
CA CYS A 376 26.54 -15.24 -6.50
C CYS A 376 27.73 -14.62 -7.22
N GLN A 377 28.52 -13.90 -6.45
CA GLN A 377 29.82 -13.37 -6.81
C GLN A 377 30.87 -13.92 -5.85
N TYR A 378 32.08 -14.08 -6.35
CA TYR A 378 33.24 -14.43 -5.56
C TYR A 378 34.02 -13.16 -5.25
N ALA A 379 34.24 -12.91 -3.97
CA ALA A 379 34.92 -11.75 -3.46
C ALA A 379 36.32 -12.12 -2.97
N TYR A 380 37.31 -11.29 -3.33
CA TYR A 380 38.69 -11.45 -2.88
C TYR A 380 39.23 -10.12 -2.34
N THR A 381 39.80 -10.16 -1.13
CA THR A 381 40.33 -8.96 -0.48
C THR A 381 41.77 -8.69 -0.93
N LEU A 382 41.98 -7.60 -1.66
CA LEU A 382 43.30 -7.20 -2.19
C LEU A 382 44.15 -6.50 -1.12
N VAL A 383 43.52 -5.63 -0.32
CA VAL A 383 44.19 -4.86 0.73
C VAL A 383 43.31 -4.86 1.96
N THR A 384 43.86 -5.31 3.09
CA THR A 384 43.20 -5.24 4.40
C THR A 384 43.82 -4.08 5.17
N PRO A 385 43.05 -3.12 5.69
CA PRO A 385 43.59 -2.05 6.51
C PRO A 385 44.22 -2.62 7.79
N SER A 386 45.31 -2.01 8.25
CA SER A 386 46.05 -2.44 9.43
C SER A 386 45.12 -2.55 10.65
N GLY A 387 45.01 -3.74 11.23
CA GLY A 387 44.21 -3.99 12.44
C GLY A 387 42.77 -4.50 12.23
N ALA A 388 42.32 -4.75 11.00
CA ALA A 388 41.00 -5.38 10.80
C ALA A 388 41.02 -6.87 11.23
N VAL A 389 40.16 -7.21 12.19
CA VAL A 389 39.92 -8.60 12.59
C VAL A 389 39.20 -9.30 11.44
N THR A 390 39.79 -10.38 10.94
CA THR A 390 39.45 -11.11 9.70
C THR A 390 38.07 -11.77 9.64
N LYS A 391 37.20 -11.56 10.64
CA LYS A 391 35.85 -12.14 10.72
C LYS A 391 34.72 -11.12 10.76
N ASP A 392 35.03 -9.83 10.89
CA ASP A 392 34.02 -8.78 10.86
C ASP A 392 33.70 -8.40 9.41
N ILE A 393 32.61 -8.93 8.88
CA ILE A 393 32.23 -8.78 7.47
C ILE A 393 31.93 -7.34 7.08
N THR A 394 31.47 -6.54 8.05
CA THR A 394 31.17 -5.12 7.86
C THR A 394 32.47 -4.34 7.65
N LYS A 395 33.50 -4.63 8.44
CA LYS A 395 34.85 -4.03 8.25
C LYS A 395 35.54 -4.52 6.98
N ILE A 396 35.37 -5.79 6.63
CA ILE A 396 35.93 -6.34 5.39
C ILE A 396 35.35 -5.59 4.18
N LEU A 397 34.03 -5.42 4.10
CA LEU A 397 33.42 -4.78 2.93
C LEU A 397 33.55 -3.25 2.91
N ASN A 398 33.58 -2.58 4.06
CA ASN A 398 33.64 -1.11 4.10
C ASN A 398 35.07 -0.56 4.07
N ASP A 399 36.03 -1.27 4.67
CA ASP A 399 37.38 -0.73 4.89
C ASP A 399 38.45 -1.38 3.99
N SER A 400 38.09 -2.43 3.23
CA SER A 400 39.04 -3.16 2.37
C SER A 400 38.77 -2.97 0.89
N LEU A 401 39.81 -3.05 0.07
CA LEU A 401 39.65 -3.12 -1.39
C LEU A 401 39.30 -4.56 -1.78
N VAL A 402 38.07 -4.78 -2.23
CA VAL A 402 37.54 -6.09 -2.62
C VAL A 402 37.30 -6.14 -4.12
N THR A 403 37.81 -7.16 -4.79
CA THR A 403 37.46 -7.46 -6.19
C THR A 403 36.34 -8.48 -6.25
N LEU A 404 35.41 -8.31 -7.19
CA LEU A 404 34.23 -9.16 -7.36
C LEU A 404 34.25 -9.85 -8.72
N LEU A 405 34.03 -11.17 -8.72
CA LEU A 405 33.95 -11.98 -9.92
C LEU A 405 32.57 -12.65 -9.97
N PRO A 406 31.76 -12.46 -11.03
CA PRO A 406 30.47 -13.13 -11.15
C PRO A 406 30.66 -14.64 -11.29
N VAL A 407 29.91 -15.42 -10.49
CA VAL A 407 29.98 -16.88 -10.47
C VAL A 407 28.73 -17.50 -11.07
N ARG A 408 27.56 -17.09 -10.59
CA ARG A 408 26.28 -17.72 -10.97
C ARG A 408 25.14 -16.72 -10.85
N LEU A 409 24.24 -16.75 -11.83
CA LEU A 409 22.91 -16.15 -11.76
C LEU A 409 21.89 -17.28 -11.90
N CYS A 410 20.98 -17.36 -10.93
CA CYS A 410 19.72 -18.06 -11.07
C CYS A 410 18.68 -16.99 -11.42
N PRO A 411 18.13 -16.97 -12.65
CA PRO A 411 17.08 -16.03 -13.01
C PRO A 411 15.84 -16.25 -12.14
N ARG A 412 14.83 -15.38 -12.27
CA ARG A 412 13.60 -15.45 -11.49
C ARG A 412 13.00 -16.86 -11.51
N PHE A 413 12.72 -17.41 -10.34
CA PHE A 413 12.06 -18.69 -10.17
C PHE A 413 11.00 -18.61 -9.07
N SER A 414 9.98 -19.45 -9.19
CA SER A 414 8.93 -19.59 -8.18
C SER A 414 9.42 -20.42 -7.00
N TYR A 415 9.20 -19.90 -5.80
CA TYR A 415 9.61 -20.49 -4.54
C TYR A 415 8.38 -20.64 -3.64
N ARG A 416 8.02 -21.90 -3.33
CA ARG A 416 6.87 -22.24 -2.49
C ARG A 416 7.32 -22.98 -1.24
N LEU A 417 7.16 -22.37 -0.06
CA LEU A 417 6.64 -23.00 1.17
C LEU A 417 6.61 -24.54 1.26
N SER A 418 5.53 -25.10 0.73
CA SER A 418 5.16 -26.51 0.87
C SER A 418 5.92 -27.45 -0.06
N ASP A 419 6.59 -26.94 -1.09
CA ASP A 419 7.30 -27.72 -2.09
C ASP A 419 8.75 -27.97 -1.67
N GLN A 420 8.94 -28.83 -0.67
CA GLN A 420 10.26 -29.16 -0.13
C GLN A 420 11.24 -29.64 -1.21
N ASP A 421 10.76 -30.48 -2.13
CA ASP A 421 11.59 -31.03 -3.20
C ASP A 421 12.13 -29.94 -4.12
N ASN A 422 11.30 -28.98 -4.54
CA ASN A 422 11.72 -27.86 -5.38
C ASN A 422 12.66 -26.91 -4.63
N LYS A 423 12.34 -26.54 -3.39
CA LYS A 423 13.21 -25.66 -2.57
C LYS A 423 14.61 -26.21 -2.42
N THR A 424 14.69 -27.47 -1.99
CA THR A 424 15.96 -28.14 -1.76
C THR A 424 16.68 -28.36 -3.08
N SER A 425 15.97 -28.77 -4.14
CA SER A 425 16.54 -28.97 -5.48
C SER A 425 17.15 -27.69 -6.05
N VAL A 426 16.43 -26.56 -6.04
CA VAL A 426 16.93 -25.29 -6.62
C VAL A 426 18.14 -24.76 -5.86
N VAL A 427 18.08 -24.74 -4.52
CA VAL A 427 19.22 -24.28 -3.70
C VAL A 427 20.42 -25.23 -3.86
N ASN A 428 20.18 -26.53 -3.95
CA ASN A 428 21.23 -27.52 -4.16
C ASN A 428 21.86 -27.41 -5.55
N ASP A 429 21.08 -27.27 -6.63
CA ASP A 429 21.61 -27.06 -8.00
C ASP A 429 22.43 -25.77 -8.05
N PHE A 430 21.86 -24.66 -7.54
CA PHE A 430 22.56 -23.37 -7.52
C PHE A 430 23.90 -23.47 -6.78
N SER A 431 23.90 -24.09 -5.60
CA SER A 431 25.11 -24.29 -4.80
C SER A 431 26.10 -25.26 -5.46
N ALA A 432 25.62 -26.34 -6.07
CA ALA A 432 26.46 -27.29 -6.80
C ALA A 432 27.20 -26.61 -7.96
N LYS A 433 26.51 -25.74 -8.73
CA LYS A 433 27.16 -24.97 -9.82
C LYS A 433 28.23 -24.01 -9.32
N ILE A 434 28.06 -23.41 -8.14
CA ILE A 434 29.07 -22.56 -7.50
C ILE A 434 30.30 -23.40 -7.12
N LEU A 435 30.08 -24.56 -6.48
CA LEU A 435 31.16 -25.47 -6.07
C LEU A 435 31.90 -26.07 -7.27
N ASP A 436 31.19 -26.41 -8.35
CA ASP A 436 31.80 -26.89 -9.60
C ASP A 436 32.59 -25.80 -10.31
N TRP A 437 32.12 -24.55 -10.27
CA TRP A 437 32.90 -23.41 -10.75
C TRP A 437 34.18 -23.23 -9.92
N ALA A 438 34.10 -23.30 -8.59
CA ALA A 438 35.25 -23.17 -7.69
C ALA A 438 36.31 -24.25 -7.97
N LYS A 439 35.89 -25.51 -8.14
CA LYS A 439 36.77 -26.65 -8.48
C LYS A 439 37.47 -26.46 -9.82
N ARG A 440 36.75 -26.02 -10.86
CA ARG A 440 37.30 -25.82 -12.22
C ARG A 440 38.31 -24.67 -12.31
N ASN A 441 38.21 -23.67 -11.44
CA ASN A 441 39.04 -22.46 -11.51
C ASN A 441 40.16 -22.42 -10.45
N SER A 442 40.28 -23.46 -9.60
CA SER A 442 41.33 -23.55 -8.55
C SER A 442 41.45 -22.26 -7.72
N ILE A 443 40.31 -21.73 -7.26
CA ILE A 443 40.22 -20.45 -6.57
C ILE A 443 41.03 -20.43 -5.25
N SER A 444 41.63 -19.29 -4.91
CA SER A 444 42.30 -19.09 -3.62
C SER A 444 41.27 -18.82 -2.53
N THR A 445 41.19 -19.69 -1.52
CA THR A 445 40.27 -19.52 -0.37
C THR A 445 40.79 -18.54 0.69
N SER A 446 42.06 -18.14 0.62
CA SER A 446 42.64 -17.18 1.57
C SER A 446 42.11 -15.77 1.30
N LYS A 447 41.57 -15.11 2.33
CA LYS A 447 40.96 -13.75 2.25
C LYS A 447 39.82 -13.61 1.22
N ALA A 448 39.13 -14.71 0.95
CA ALA A 448 38.08 -14.79 -0.04
C ALA A 448 36.78 -15.30 0.55
N PHE A 449 35.66 -14.87 -0.02
CA PHE A 449 34.33 -15.20 0.45
C PHE A 449 33.31 -15.09 -0.69
N TYR A 450 32.12 -15.63 -0.51
CA TYR A 450 31.04 -15.49 -1.48
C TYR A 450 30.11 -14.34 -1.07
N ILE A 451 29.64 -13.58 -2.06
CA ILE A 451 28.60 -12.57 -1.89
C ILE A 451 27.41 -13.00 -2.72
N PHE A 452 26.26 -13.11 -2.06
CA PHE A 452 25.00 -13.41 -2.68
C PHE A 452 24.14 -12.14 -2.74
N ARG A 453 23.37 -12.05 -3.83
CA ARG A 453 22.30 -11.07 -3.95
C ARG A 453 20.98 -11.82 -4.15
N LEU A 454 20.00 -11.46 -3.34
CA LEU A 454 18.64 -12.00 -3.36
C LEU A 454 17.69 -10.86 -3.70
N GLU A 455 16.83 -11.08 -4.69
CA GLU A 455 15.73 -10.18 -5.01
C GLU A 455 14.42 -10.93 -4.86
N LEU A 456 13.52 -10.39 -4.05
CA LEU A 456 12.14 -10.83 -3.93
C LEU A 456 11.26 -9.89 -4.75
N TYR A 457 10.40 -10.47 -5.54
CA TYR A 457 9.47 -9.75 -6.40
C TYR A 457 8.04 -9.85 -5.88
N SER A 458 7.23 -8.83 -6.20
CA SER A 458 5.80 -8.82 -5.89
C SER A 458 5.12 -10.04 -6.54
N SER A 459 4.31 -10.75 -5.74
CA SER A 459 3.41 -11.82 -6.19
C SER A 459 1.99 -11.33 -6.43
N LEU A 460 1.73 -10.02 -6.27
CA LEU A 460 0.44 -9.39 -6.54
C LEU A 460 0.27 -8.93 -7.99
N GLU A 461 1.39 -8.81 -8.73
CA GLU A 461 1.38 -8.26 -10.09
C GLU A 461 1.67 -9.35 -11.11
N ASN A 462 0.68 -9.64 -11.96
CA ASN A 462 0.82 -10.60 -13.04
C ASN A 462 1.57 -10.04 -14.26
N GLU A 463 1.64 -8.71 -14.39
CA GLU A 463 2.11 -8.05 -15.63
C GLU A 463 3.44 -7.28 -15.45
N GLN A 464 3.68 -6.67 -14.30
CA GLN A 464 4.95 -6.01 -13.98
C GLN A 464 5.54 -6.61 -12.71
N VAL A 465 6.38 -7.61 -12.87
CA VAL A 465 7.06 -8.24 -11.74
C VAL A 465 8.14 -7.28 -11.23
N GLN A 466 7.76 -6.40 -10.30
CA GLN A 466 8.64 -5.41 -9.67
C GLN A 466 9.30 -6.00 -8.41
N PRO A 467 10.60 -5.70 -8.17
CA PRO A 467 11.25 -6.12 -6.94
C PRO A 467 10.66 -5.33 -5.75
N VAL A 468 10.36 -6.03 -4.67
CA VAL A 468 9.87 -5.45 -3.40
C VAL A 468 10.94 -5.47 -2.32
N LEU A 469 11.91 -6.38 -2.41
CA LEU A 469 13.05 -6.47 -1.50
C LEU A 469 14.31 -6.89 -2.26
N ILE A 470 15.41 -6.17 -2.02
CA ILE A 470 16.74 -6.46 -2.57
C ILE A 470 17.75 -6.54 -1.42
N LEU A 471 18.37 -7.70 -1.26
CA LEU A 471 19.48 -7.95 -0.34
C LEU A 471 20.75 -8.10 -1.18
N SER A 472 21.67 -7.13 -1.14
CA SER A 472 22.80 -7.11 -2.08
C SER A 472 24.10 -7.71 -1.53
N ASN A 473 24.29 -7.70 -0.21
CA ASN A 473 25.56 -8.05 0.44
C ASN A 473 25.39 -9.21 1.43
N LEU A 474 24.81 -10.33 0.97
CA LEU A 474 24.67 -11.54 1.77
C LEU A 474 25.97 -12.34 1.68
N CYS A 475 26.79 -12.31 2.71
CA CYS A 475 28.15 -12.80 2.64
C CYS A 475 28.31 -14.14 3.36
N TYR A 476 28.97 -15.08 2.68
CA TYR A 476 29.34 -16.39 3.22
C TYR A 476 30.86 -16.49 3.30
N LEU A 477 31.37 -16.51 4.53
CA LEU A 477 32.77 -16.79 4.84
C LEU A 477 32.97 -18.32 4.87
N ASN A 478 33.98 -18.80 4.13
CA ASN A 478 34.41 -20.21 4.14
C ASN A 478 35.13 -20.60 5.43
#